data_AF-A0A661UZF9-F1
#
_entry.id   AF-A0A661UZF9-F1
#
_cell.length_a   1.000
_cell.length_b   1.000
_cell.length_c   1.000
_cell.angle_alpha   90.00
_cell.angle_beta   90.00
_cell.angle_gamma   90.00
#
_symmetry.space_group_name_H-M   'P 1'
#
loop_
_entity.id
_entity.type
_entity.pdbx_description
1 polymer ?
#
loop_
_entity_poly.entity_id
_entity_poly.type
_entity_poly.pdbx_seq_one_letter_code
_entity_poly.pdbx_strand_id
1 'polypeptide(L)'
;MNFEEYLAQLADGSRKLKITDLQRLSGLSPEQAEQLAARWTDINVRRRRRILQDLMDLAEDTVELDFDTAFLLALKDDDAEVRLSAVRGLWECESPELIDILTALAETDDDAAVRAEAALGLGRFVLLFELGRLR
;
A
#
# COMPACT_ATOMS: atom_id res chain seq x y z
N MET A 1 1.29 -13.45 20.48
CA MET A 1 1.27 -13.84 19.06
C MET A 1 2.37 -13.08 18.36
N ASN A 2 3.31 -13.80 17.74
CA ASN A 2 4.37 -13.18 16.93
C ASN A 2 3.79 -12.68 15.58
N PHE A 3 4.61 -12.01 14.78
CA PHE A 3 4.13 -11.41 13.53
C PHE A 3 3.80 -12.46 12.45
N GLU A 4 4.59 -13.53 12.32
CA GLU A 4 4.30 -14.65 11.40
C GLU A 4 2.96 -15.33 11.70
N GLU A 5 2.68 -15.61 12.97
CA GLU A 5 1.40 -16.16 13.41
C GLU A 5 0.26 -15.20 13.04
N TYR A 6 0.46 -13.90 13.24
CA TYR A 6 -0.51 -12.86 12.85
C TYR A 6 -0.77 -12.89 11.34
N LEU A 7 0.27 -12.94 10.50
CA LEU A 7 0.14 -13.00 9.04
C LEU A 7 -0.61 -14.26 8.60
N ALA A 8 -0.37 -15.40 9.25
CA ALA A 8 -1.14 -16.62 8.98
C ALA A 8 -2.63 -16.46 9.31
N GLN A 9 -2.99 -15.72 10.36
CA GLN A 9 -4.40 -15.39 10.64
C GLN A 9 -4.96 -14.39 9.64
N LEU A 10 -4.13 -13.43 9.21
CA LEU A 10 -4.49 -12.45 8.20
C LEU A 10 -4.77 -13.13 6.85
N ALA A 11 -4.05 -14.20 6.51
CA ALA A 11 -4.27 -14.99 5.28
C ALA A 11 -5.49 -15.93 5.35
N ASP A 12 -5.94 -16.31 6.56
CA ASP A 12 -7.06 -17.24 6.76
C ASP A 12 -8.40 -16.62 6.33
N GLY A 13 -8.80 -16.93 5.09
CA GLY A 13 -10.05 -16.51 4.47
C GLY A 13 -11.33 -16.86 5.23
N SER A 14 -11.28 -17.85 6.14
CA SER A 14 -12.45 -18.24 6.96
C SER A 14 -12.68 -17.31 8.14
N ARG A 15 -11.64 -16.59 8.58
CA ARG A 15 -11.73 -15.62 9.67
C ARG A 15 -12.26 -14.29 9.17
N LYS A 16 -13.18 -13.71 9.94
CA LYS A 16 -13.62 -12.32 9.73
C LYS A 16 -12.45 -11.38 10.01
N LEU A 17 -12.14 -10.53 9.04
CA LEU A 17 -11.14 -9.47 9.18
C LEU A 17 -11.66 -8.43 10.19
N LYS A 18 -10.84 -8.08 11.19
CA LYS A 18 -11.15 -7.02 12.16
C LYS A 18 -10.21 -5.85 11.93
N ILE A 19 -10.78 -4.64 11.98
CA ILE A 19 -10.04 -3.38 11.86
C ILE A 19 -8.89 -3.29 12.88
N THR A 20 -9.12 -3.74 14.12
CA THR A 20 -8.09 -3.77 15.18
C THR A 20 -6.88 -4.63 14.83
N ASP A 21 -7.09 -5.67 14.02
CA ASP A 21 -5.99 -6.55 13.61
C ASP A 21 -5.12 -5.84 12.56
N LEU A 22 -5.73 -5.03 11.69
CA LEU A 22 -5.06 -4.28 10.62
C LEU A 22 -4.19 -3.13 11.13
N GLN A 23 -4.49 -2.54 12.29
CA GLN A 23 -3.64 -1.52 12.91
C GLN A 23 -2.21 -2.01 13.15
N ARG A 24 -1.99 -3.34 13.24
CA ARG A 24 -0.65 -3.94 13.36
C ARG A 24 0.19 -3.82 12.09
N LEU A 25 -0.40 -3.44 10.96
CA LEU A 25 0.31 -3.11 9.73
C LEU A 25 0.83 -1.67 9.72
N SER A 26 0.54 -0.88 10.75
CA SER A 26 1.06 0.47 10.88
C SER A 26 2.53 0.44 11.33
N GLY A 27 3.39 1.24 10.70
CA GLY A 27 4.78 1.46 11.13
C GLY A 27 5.61 0.18 11.16
N LEU A 28 5.51 -0.66 10.13
CA LEU A 28 6.23 -1.94 10.04
C LEU A 28 7.75 -1.73 10.10
N SER A 29 8.45 -2.54 10.91
CA SER A 29 9.91 -2.63 10.83
C SER A 29 10.36 -3.28 9.52
N PRO A 30 11.62 -3.11 9.09
CA PRO A 30 12.15 -3.81 7.91
C PRO A 30 11.94 -5.32 7.95
N GLU A 31 12.14 -5.95 9.11
CA GLU A 31 11.93 -7.39 9.29
C GLU A 31 10.45 -7.78 9.14
N GLN A 32 9.53 -6.96 9.64
CA GLN A 32 8.10 -7.19 9.48
C GLN A 32 7.64 -6.95 8.04
N ALA A 33 8.22 -5.98 7.35
CA ALA A 33 7.97 -5.72 5.93
C ALA A 33 8.38 -6.93 5.08
N GLU A 34 9.55 -7.52 5.36
CA GLU A 34 10.01 -8.75 4.69
C GLU A 34 9.08 -9.93 4.97
N GLN A 35 8.63 -10.10 6.22
CA GLN A 35 7.68 -11.15 6.59
C GLN A 35 6.33 -10.96 5.87
N LEU A 36 5.82 -9.73 5.81
CA LEU A 36 4.60 -9.42 5.08
C LEU A 36 4.77 -9.72 3.59
N ALA A 37 5.90 -9.31 2.98
CA ALA A 37 6.18 -9.54 1.56
C ALA A 37 6.23 -11.03 1.23
N ALA A 38 6.87 -11.84 2.07
CA ALA A 38 6.98 -13.28 1.89
C ALA A 38 5.61 -14.00 1.92
N ARG A 39 4.61 -13.43 2.58
CA ARG A 39 3.27 -14.02 2.76
C ARG A 39 2.18 -13.33 1.95
N TRP A 40 2.48 -12.20 1.33
CA TRP A 40 1.45 -11.36 0.70
C TRP A 40 0.66 -12.13 -0.36
N THR A 41 1.35 -12.90 -1.20
CA THR A 41 0.72 -13.69 -2.27
C THR A 41 -0.05 -14.91 -1.76
N ASP A 42 0.21 -15.38 -0.53
CA ASP A 42 -0.59 -16.43 0.13
C ASP A 42 -2.00 -15.95 0.51
N ILE A 43 -2.16 -14.64 0.74
CA ILE A 43 -3.46 -14.02 1.01
C ILE A 43 -4.25 -13.97 -0.29
N ASN A 44 -5.48 -14.52 -0.31
CA ASN A 44 -6.26 -14.52 -1.53
C ASN A 44 -6.58 -13.09 -2.03
N VAL A 45 -6.60 -12.88 -3.34
CA VAL A 45 -6.71 -11.55 -3.96
C VAL A 45 -7.87 -10.69 -3.44
N ARG A 46 -9.06 -11.29 -3.24
CA ARG A 46 -10.23 -10.56 -2.71
C ARG A 46 -9.95 -9.98 -1.31
N ARG A 47 -9.15 -10.69 -0.50
CA ARG A 47 -8.79 -10.25 0.83
C ARG A 47 -7.66 -9.24 0.82
N ARG A 48 -6.70 -9.33 -0.11
CA ARG A 48 -5.69 -8.28 -0.33
C ARG A 48 -6.33 -6.94 -0.69
N ARG A 49 -7.26 -6.95 -1.65
CA ARG A 49 -8.08 -5.77 -2.00
C ARG A 49 -8.81 -5.22 -0.77
N ARG A 50 -9.46 -6.10 0.00
CA ARG A 50 -10.19 -5.68 1.21
C ARG A 50 -9.26 -5.09 2.28
N ILE A 51 -8.09 -5.68 2.49
CA ILE A 51 -7.08 -5.17 3.42
C ILE A 51 -6.70 -3.75 3.02
N LEU A 52 -6.31 -3.51 1.77
CA LEU A 52 -5.91 -2.17 1.35
C LEU A 52 -7.03 -1.13 1.46
N GLN A 53 -8.27 -1.50 1.13
CA GLN A 53 -9.41 -0.62 1.36
C GLN A 53 -9.57 -0.27 2.84
N ASP A 54 -9.53 -1.27 3.71
CA ASP A 54 -9.67 -1.05 5.16
C ASP A 54 -8.48 -0.26 5.75
N LEU A 55 -7.28 -0.36 5.17
CA LEU A 55 -6.12 0.46 5.56
C LEU A 55 -6.28 1.92 5.16
N MET A 56 -6.82 2.19 3.97
CA MET A 56 -7.14 3.56 3.54
C MET A 56 -8.21 4.19 4.46
N ASP A 57 -9.31 3.47 4.69
CA ASP A 57 -10.38 3.94 5.58
C ASP A 57 -9.82 4.23 7.00
N LEU A 58 -8.90 3.39 7.50
CA LEU A 58 -8.23 3.59 8.79
C LEU A 58 -7.30 4.81 8.82
N ALA A 59 -6.55 5.06 7.75
CA ALA A 59 -5.64 6.21 7.66
C ALA A 59 -6.43 7.52 7.60
N GLU A 60 -7.57 7.53 6.89
CA GLU A 60 -8.48 8.68 6.87
C GLU A 60 -9.08 8.98 8.25
N ASP A 61 -9.44 7.93 9.01
CA ASP A 61 -10.04 8.07 10.34
C ASP A 61 -9.00 8.35 11.46
N THR A 62 -7.73 7.96 11.28
CA THR A 62 -6.69 8.02 12.32
C THR A 62 -5.32 8.38 11.74
N VAL A 63 -4.99 9.67 11.81
CA VAL A 63 -3.78 10.27 11.22
C VAL A 63 -2.47 9.73 11.82
N GLU A 64 -2.50 9.16 13.02
CA GLU A 64 -1.32 8.54 13.65
C GLU A 64 -0.91 7.20 13.02
N LEU A 65 -1.75 6.61 12.18
CA LEU A 65 -1.47 5.34 11.52
C LEU A 65 -0.74 5.57 10.19
N ASP A 66 0.39 4.90 10.03
CA ASP A 66 1.22 4.95 8.83
C ASP A 66 1.29 3.56 8.19
N PHE A 67 0.67 3.42 7.02
CA PHE A 67 0.62 2.17 6.26
C PHE A 67 1.46 2.20 4.97
N ASP A 68 2.34 3.19 4.80
CA ASP A 68 3.12 3.37 3.56
C ASP A 68 3.88 2.10 3.17
N THR A 69 4.46 1.41 4.15
CA THR A 69 5.21 0.16 3.91
C THR A 69 4.31 -0.93 3.31
N ALA A 70 3.07 -1.05 3.76
CA ALA A 70 2.12 -2.04 3.24
C ALA A 70 1.67 -1.67 1.82
N PHE A 71 1.42 -0.39 1.55
CA PHE A 71 1.06 0.06 0.21
C PHE A 71 2.23 -0.06 -0.79
N LEU A 72 3.45 0.34 -0.41
CA LEU A 72 4.66 0.21 -1.25
C LEU A 72 4.90 -1.25 -1.68
N LEU A 73 4.69 -2.21 -0.77
CA LEU A 73 4.76 -3.63 -1.08
C LEU A 73 3.70 -4.02 -2.12
N ALA A 74 2.47 -3.55 -1.92
CA ALA A 74 1.33 -3.88 -2.76
C ALA A 74 1.37 -3.26 -4.17
N LEU A 75 2.22 -2.27 -4.43
CA LEU A 75 2.50 -1.77 -5.79
C LEU A 75 3.06 -2.85 -6.72
N LYS A 76 3.61 -3.95 -6.17
CA LYS A 76 4.15 -5.08 -6.93
C LYS A 76 3.18 -6.26 -7.07
N ASP A 77 1.92 -6.09 -6.64
CA ASP A 77 0.92 -7.18 -6.71
C ASP A 77 0.57 -7.51 -8.17
N ASP A 78 0.32 -8.79 -8.46
CA ASP A 78 -0.12 -9.22 -9.79
C ASP A 78 -1.52 -8.66 -10.15
N ASP A 79 -2.33 -8.36 -9.15
CA ASP A 79 -3.69 -7.85 -9.32
C ASP A 79 -3.74 -6.32 -9.46
N ALA A 80 -4.28 -5.85 -10.58
CA ALA A 80 -4.35 -4.43 -10.90
C ALA A 80 -5.15 -3.61 -9.88
N GLU A 81 -6.21 -4.16 -9.27
CA GLU A 81 -7.00 -3.44 -8.27
C GLU A 81 -6.23 -3.27 -6.95
N VAL A 82 -5.38 -4.24 -6.60
CA VAL A 82 -4.46 -4.11 -5.47
C VAL A 82 -3.42 -3.02 -5.74
N ARG A 83 -2.79 -3.02 -6.93
CA ARG A 83 -1.83 -1.96 -7.31
C ARG A 83 -2.48 -0.58 -7.33
N LEU A 84 -3.68 -0.46 -7.91
CA LEU A 84 -4.46 0.78 -7.94
C LEU A 84 -4.73 1.31 -6.52
N SER A 85 -5.19 0.43 -5.62
CA SER A 85 -5.45 0.80 -4.22
C SER A 85 -4.17 1.21 -3.49
N ALA A 86 -3.05 0.57 -3.81
CA ALA A 86 -1.74 0.92 -3.24
C ALA A 86 -1.27 2.31 -3.68
N VAL A 87 -1.44 2.68 -4.96
CA VAL A 87 -1.13 4.05 -5.42
C VAL A 87 -1.97 5.08 -4.66
N ARG A 88 -3.26 4.81 -4.47
CA ARG A 88 -4.16 5.71 -3.71
C ARG A 88 -3.77 5.83 -2.24
N GLY A 89 -3.46 4.71 -1.60
CA GLY A 89 -3.04 4.69 -0.20
C GLY A 89 -1.74 5.46 0.06
N LEU A 90 -0.89 5.61 -0.96
CA LEU A 90 0.35 6.38 -0.89
C LEU A 90 0.18 7.87 -1.19
N TRP A 91 -1.06 8.38 -1.26
CA TRP A 91 -1.32 9.79 -1.59
C TRP A 91 -0.56 10.76 -0.69
N GLU A 92 -0.40 10.48 0.60
CA GLU A 92 0.30 11.39 1.52
C GLU A 92 1.82 11.14 1.59
N CYS A 93 2.29 10.04 1.02
CA CYS A 93 3.70 9.68 1.02
C CYS A 93 4.53 10.69 0.20
N GLU A 94 5.53 11.31 0.82
CA GLU A 94 6.43 12.27 0.17
C GLU A 94 7.81 11.69 -0.13
N SER A 95 7.99 10.37 -0.01
CA SER A 95 9.28 9.73 -0.27
C SER A 95 9.73 9.97 -1.73
N PRO A 96 10.93 10.52 -1.98
CA PRO A 96 11.44 10.71 -3.34
C PRO A 96 11.53 9.40 -4.14
N GLU A 97 11.72 8.26 -3.48
CA GLU A 97 11.75 6.93 -4.11
C GLU A 97 10.44 6.59 -4.81
N LEU A 98 9.32 7.17 -4.34
CA LEU A 98 8.01 6.95 -4.94
C LEU A 98 7.90 7.59 -6.33
N ILE A 99 8.69 8.62 -6.65
CA ILE A 99 8.70 9.28 -7.96
C ILE A 99 9.09 8.28 -9.05
N ASP A 100 10.18 7.55 -8.85
CA ASP A 100 10.66 6.56 -9.83
C ASP A 100 9.65 5.41 -10.00
N ILE A 101 9.04 4.97 -8.89
CA ILE A 101 8.04 3.90 -8.90
C ILE A 101 6.77 4.34 -9.65
N LEU A 102 6.22 5.51 -9.33
CA LEU A 102 5.01 6.01 -10.00
C LEU A 102 5.28 6.33 -11.47
N THR A 103 6.48 6.80 -11.83
CA THR A 103 6.87 7.00 -13.23
C THR A 103 6.86 5.68 -13.99
N ALA A 104 7.48 4.63 -13.44
CA ALA A 104 7.48 3.31 -14.07
C ALA A 104 6.04 2.76 -14.24
N LEU A 105 5.19 2.89 -13.21
CA LEU A 105 3.79 2.47 -13.29
C LEU A 105 3.01 3.26 -14.34
N ALA A 106 3.16 4.58 -14.39
CA ALA A 106 2.47 5.43 -15.37
C ALA A 106 2.86 5.09 -16.82
N GLU A 107 4.11 4.69 -17.06
CA GLU A 107 4.61 4.35 -18.39
C GLU A 107 4.30 2.90 -18.81
N THR A 108 4.38 1.95 -17.87
CA THR A 108 4.52 0.52 -18.22
C THR A 108 3.49 -0.42 -17.58
N ASP A 109 2.67 0.03 -16.63
CA ASP A 109 1.65 -0.87 -16.05
C ASP A 109 0.66 -1.34 -17.11
N ASP A 110 0.31 -2.62 -17.11
CA ASP A 110 -0.62 -3.21 -18.07
C ASP A 110 -2.02 -2.60 -17.97
N ASP A 111 -2.45 -2.22 -16.76
CA ASP A 111 -3.78 -1.70 -16.50
C ASP A 111 -3.85 -0.17 -16.65
N ALA A 112 -4.80 0.29 -17.46
CA ALA A 112 -4.95 1.72 -17.76
C ALA A 112 -5.34 2.56 -16.54
N ALA A 113 -6.09 2.00 -15.58
CA ALA A 113 -6.48 2.71 -14.37
C ALA A 113 -5.27 2.89 -13.44
N VAL A 114 -4.40 1.87 -13.33
CA VAL A 114 -3.15 1.99 -12.56
C VAL A 114 -2.24 3.05 -13.18
N ARG A 115 -2.07 3.06 -14.50
CA ARG A 115 -1.29 4.11 -15.19
C ARG A 115 -1.83 5.51 -14.91
N ALA A 116 -3.15 5.68 -15.00
CA ALA A 116 -3.80 6.97 -14.76
C ALA A 116 -3.65 7.44 -13.30
N GLU A 117 -3.83 6.54 -12.33
CA GLU A 117 -3.67 6.86 -10.92
C GLU A 117 -2.20 7.19 -10.57
N ALA A 118 -1.24 6.46 -11.15
CA ALA A 118 0.17 6.77 -10.96
C ALA A 118 0.54 8.16 -11.50
N ALA A 119 0.01 8.53 -12.68
CA ALA A 119 0.18 9.87 -13.23
C ALA A 119 -0.44 10.97 -12.35
N LEU A 120 -1.60 10.71 -11.73
CA LEU A 120 -2.22 11.60 -10.74
C LEU A 120 -1.33 11.75 -9.49
N GLY A 121 -0.80 10.64 -8.98
CA GLY A 121 0.12 10.62 -7.83
C GLY A 121 1.38 11.46 -8.10
N LEU A 122 1.97 11.38 -9.30
CA LEU A 122 3.11 12.22 -9.70
C LEU A 122 2.81 13.72 -9.65
N GLY A 123 1.56 14.12 -9.92
CA GLY A 123 1.13 15.52 -9.82
C GLY A 123 1.37 16.13 -8.44
N ARG A 124 1.32 15.33 -7.37
CA ARG A 124 1.64 15.76 -6.01
C ARG A 124 3.12 16.16 -5.86
N PHE A 125 4.03 15.40 -6.46
CA PHE A 125 5.46 15.70 -6.41
C PHE A 125 5.82 16.94 -7.22
N VAL A 126 5.12 17.19 -8.33
CA VAL A 126 5.22 18.47 -9.07
C VAL A 126 4.82 19.63 -8.14
N LEU A 127 3.71 19.52 -7.42
CA LEU A 127 3.29 20.53 -6.46
C LEU A 127 4.32 20.71 -5.33
N LEU A 128 4.87 19.63 -4.78
CA LEU A 128 5.92 19.72 -3.75
C LEU A 128 7.18 20.44 -4.24
N PHE A 129 7.58 20.19 -5.50
CA PHE A 129 8.69 20.90 -6.13
C PHE A 129 8.41 22.40 -6.28
N GLU A 130 7.24 22.77 -6.80
CA GLU A 130 6.83 24.19 -6.94
C GLU A 130 6.77 24.91 -5.59
N LEU A 131 6.42 24.20 -4.52
CA LEU A 131 6.42 24.72 -3.14
C LEU A 131 7.81 24.74 -2.48
N GLY A 132 8.86 24.30 -3.17
CA GLY A 132 10.22 24.21 -2.64
C GLY A 132 10.42 23.15 -1.54
N ARG A 133 9.48 22.20 -1.44
CA ARG A 133 9.50 21.08 -0.48
C ARG A 133 10.22 19.84 -1.02
N LEU A 134 10.41 19.78 -2.34
CA LEU A 134 11.23 18.81 -3.06
C LEU A 134 12.34 19.58 -3.80
N ARG A 135 13.56 19.02 -3.88
CA ARG A 135 14.73 19.67 -4.48
C ARG A 135 15.36 18.83 -5.57
#